data_AF-A0A2S9GCE7-F1
#
_entry.id   AF-A0A2S9GCE7-F1
#
_cell.length_a   1.000
_cell.length_b   1.000
_cell.length_c   1.000
_cell.angle_alpha   90.00
_cell.angle_beta   90.00
_cell.angle_gamma   90.00
#
_symmetry.space_group_name_H-M   'P 1'
#
loop_
_entity.id
_entity.type
_entity.pdbx_description
1 polymer ?
#
loop_
_entity_poly.entity_id
_entity_poly.type
_entity_poly.pdbx_seq_one_letter_code
_entity_poly.pdbx_strand_id
1 'polypeptide(L)'
;RLGSGDVTPKPNVARLDGHTVHFVDGTSSEFDVIIYATGYNIPFPFFDPGFISAPDNAIRLYKRIFKPGIDDLAFIGFAQSVPTL
;
A
#
# COMPACT_ATOMS: atom_id res chain seq x y z
N ARG A 1 6.12 22.87 -6.33
CA ARG A 1 6.48 21.63 -7.08
C ARG A 1 5.47 21.38 -8.18
N LEU A 2 4.21 21.05 -7.87
CA LEU A 2 3.16 20.99 -8.90
C LEU A 2 2.97 22.36 -9.59
N GLY A 3 2.71 23.42 -8.81
CA GLY A 3 2.56 24.78 -9.36
C GLY A 3 3.84 25.43 -9.90
N SER A 4 5.01 24.86 -9.63
CA SER A 4 6.29 25.32 -10.19
C SER A 4 6.69 24.57 -11.47
N GLY A 5 5.94 23.53 -11.87
CA GLY A 5 6.23 22.71 -13.04
C GLY A 5 7.22 21.55 -12.82
N ASP A 6 7.74 21.38 -11.60
CA ASP A 6 8.73 20.32 -11.30
C ASP A 6 8.12 18.91 -11.30
N VAL A 7 6.80 18.79 -11.16
CA VAL A 7 6.07 17.52 -11.10
C VAL A 7 4.85 17.62 -11.98
N THR A 8 4.70 16.67 -12.91
CA THR A 8 3.51 16.54 -13.76
C THR A 8 2.73 15.29 -13.33
N PRO A 9 1.49 15.42 -12.82
CA PRO A 9 0.68 14.29 -12.45
C PRO A 9 0.18 13.58 -13.71
N LYS A 10 0.15 12.26 -13.65
CA LYS A 10 -0.38 11.39 -14.70
C LYS A 10 -1.38 10.41 -14.09
N PRO A 11 -2.36 9.93 -14.87
CA PRO A 11 -3.26 8.89 -14.40
C PRO A 11 -2.49 7.56 -14.32
N ASN A 12 -3.19 6.47 -13.99
CA ASN A 12 -2.53 5.19 -13.76
C ASN A 12 -1.74 4.71 -15.00
N VAL A 13 -0.73 3.88 -14.76
CA VAL A 13 0.03 3.21 -15.81
C VAL A 13 -0.83 2.09 -16.41
N ALA A 14 -0.96 2.10 -17.73
CA ALA A 14 -1.64 1.05 -18.50
C ALA A 14 -0.68 -0.10 -18.86
N ARG A 15 0.54 0.22 -19.32
CA ARG A 15 1.62 -0.75 -19.56
C ARG A 15 2.99 -0.09 -19.58
N LEU A 16 4.02 -0.93 -19.45
CA LEU A 16 5.42 -0.57 -19.67
C LEU A 16 5.90 -1.16 -21.01
N ASP A 17 6.69 -0.41 -21.76
CA ASP A 17 7.25 -0.79 -23.07
C ASP A 17 8.70 -0.31 -23.19
N GLY A 18 9.65 -1.12 -22.72
CA GLY A 18 11.03 -0.69 -22.56
C GLY A 18 11.12 0.53 -21.64
N HIS A 19 11.63 1.65 -22.17
CA HIS A 19 11.71 2.93 -21.45
C HIS A 19 10.41 3.76 -21.53
N THR A 20 9.46 3.37 -22.38
CA THR A 20 8.20 4.10 -22.56
C THR A 20 7.15 3.61 -21.57
N VAL A 21 6.57 4.54 -20.81
CA VAL A 21 5.40 4.29 -19.95
C VAL A 21 4.16 4.78 -20.66
N HIS A 22 3.16 3.91 -20.81
CA HIS A 22 1.84 4.26 -21.35
C HIS A 22 0.84 4.45 -20.22
N PHE A 23 0.08 5.54 -20.26
CA PHE A 23 -0.92 5.89 -19.27
C PHE A 23 -2.34 5.56 -19.77
N VAL A 24 -3.28 5.40 -18.85
CA VAL A 24 -4.68 5.02 -19.18
C VAL A 24 -5.46 6.09 -19.97
N ASP A 25 -4.95 7.32 -20.04
CA ASP A 25 -5.51 8.38 -20.89
C ASP A 25 -5.02 8.33 -22.34
N GLY A 26 -4.23 7.33 -22.70
CA GLY A 26 -3.64 7.16 -24.03
C GLY A 26 -2.35 7.95 -24.25
N THR A 27 -1.89 8.76 -23.29
CA THR A 27 -0.60 9.44 -23.38
C THR A 27 0.56 8.50 -23.03
N SER A 28 1.77 8.83 -23.47
CA SER A 28 2.99 8.09 -23.12
C SER A 28 4.21 9.01 -23.03
N SER A 29 5.24 8.58 -22.29
CA SER A 29 6.52 9.28 -22.18
C SER A 29 7.64 8.31 -21.80
N GLU A 30 8.89 8.67 -22.07
CA GLU A 30 10.06 7.91 -21.65
C GLU A 30 10.50 8.27 -20.23
N PHE A 31 11.00 7.26 -19.49
CA PHE A 31 11.51 7.41 -18.12
C PHE A 31 12.75 6.53 -17.89
N ASP A 32 13.74 7.07 -17.20
CA ASP A 32 14.96 6.33 -16.82
C ASP A 32 14.76 5.46 -15.57
N VAL A 33 13.87 5.88 -14.66
CA VAL A 33 13.69 5.26 -13.34
C VAL A 33 12.21 5.18 -12.99
N ILE A 34 11.80 4.03 -12.44
CA ILE A 34 10.48 3.81 -11.86
C ILE A 34 10.64 3.51 -10.38
N ILE A 35 9.91 4.26 -9.54
CA ILE A 35 9.87 4.06 -8.08
C ILE A 35 8.48 3.57 -7.70
N TYR A 36 8.37 2.33 -7.22
CA TYR A 36 7.11 1.78 -6.72
C TYR A 36 6.84 2.28 -5.30
N ALA A 37 5.98 3.29 -5.19
CA ALA A 37 5.48 3.81 -3.92
C ALA A 37 4.06 3.30 -3.62
N THR A 38 3.80 2.01 -3.88
CA THR A 38 2.46 1.38 -3.85
C THR A 38 2.03 0.87 -2.45
N GLY A 39 2.77 1.21 -1.41
CA GLY A 39 2.51 0.76 -0.03
C GLY A 39 3.17 -0.56 0.32
N TYR A 40 2.72 -1.18 1.41
CA TYR A 40 3.29 -2.41 1.99
C TYR A 40 2.21 -3.48 2.20
N ASN A 41 2.62 -4.74 2.16
CA ASN A 41 1.79 -5.86 2.60
C ASN A 41 1.95 -6.11 4.10
N ILE A 42 0.96 -6.79 4.69
CA ILE A 42 0.93 -7.13 6.12
C ILE A 42 1.05 -8.64 6.32
N PRO A 43 2.26 -9.22 6.23
CA PRO A 43 2.48 -10.62 6.54
C PRO A 43 2.70 -10.86 8.05
N PHE A 44 2.28 -12.03 8.52
CA PHE A 44 2.65 -12.55 9.84
C PHE A 44 3.41 -13.89 9.66
N PRO A 45 4.70 -13.87 9.29
CA PRO A 45 5.45 -15.06 8.88
C PRO A 45 5.75 -16.05 10.03
N PHE A 46 5.25 -15.77 11.23
CA PHE A 46 5.38 -16.57 12.43
C PHE A 46 4.08 -17.27 12.84
N PHE A 47 2.95 -16.94 12.21
CA PHE A 47 1.68 -17.66 12.39
C PHE A 47 1.40 -18.60 11.23
N ASP A 48 0.73 -19.71 11.52
CA ASP A 48 0.09 -20.51 10.47
C ASP A 48 -0.93 -19.62 9.72
N PRO A 49 -0.91 -19.55 8.38
CA PRO A 49 -1.81 -18.68 7.62
C PRO A 49 -3.31 -18.98 7.81
N GLY A 50 -3.65 -20.23 8.14
CA GLY A 50 -5.02 -20.66 8.48
C GLY A 50 -5.43 -20.28 9.90
N PHE A 51 -4.47 -19.96 10.77
CA PHE A 51 -4.72 -19.42 12.10
C PHE A 51 -4.89 -17.90 12.07
N ILE A 52 -3.85 -17.17 11.64
CA ILE A 52 -3.85 -15.71 11.56
C ILE A 52 -3.18 -15.25 10.28
N SER A 53 -3.93 -14.51 9.48
CA SER A 53 -3.45 -13.83 8.28
C SER A 53 -4.23 -12.52 8.06
N ALA A 54 -3.70 -11.65 7.19
CA ALA A 54 -4.35 -10.42 6.77
C ALA A 54 -4.53 -10.40 5.23
N PRO A 55 -5.42 -11.24 4.68
CA PRO A 55 -5.74 -11.18 3.25
C PRO A 55 -6.23 -9.77 2.89
N ASP A 56 -5.88 -9.30 1.70
CA ASP A 56 -6.17 -7.95 1.22
C ASP A 56 -5.65 -6.83 2.16
N ASN A 57 -4.58 -7.12 2.92
CA ASN A 57 -4.01 -6.25 3.95
C ASN A 57 -5.02 -5.83 5.02
N ALA A 58 -5.99 -6.69 5.33
CA ALA A 58 -7.02 -6.45 6.32
C ALA A 58 -7.09 -7.57 7.37
N ILE A 59 -7.16 -7.16 8.64
CA ILE A 59 -7.40 -8.07 9.77
C ILE A 59 -8.38 -7.41 10.74
N ARG A 60 -9.35 -8.19 11.24
CA ARG A 60 -10.37 -7.70 12.18
C ARG A 60 -9.85 -7.77 13.61
N LEU A 61 -9.52 -6.61 14.16
CA LEU A 61 -9.05 -6.45 15.53
C LEU A 61 -9.97 -5.48 16.29
N TYR A 62 -10.39 -5.86 17.51
CA TYR A 62 -11.04 -4.96 18.43
C TYR A 62 -10.06 -3.85 18.84
N LYS A 63 -10.49 -2.59 18.66
CA LYS A 63 -9.67 -1.39 18.90
C LYS A 63 -8.31 -1.39 18.18
N ARG A 64 -8.18 -2.16 17.09
CA ARG A 64 -6.90 -2.40 16.38
C ARG A 64 -5.81 -3.08 17.22
N ILE A 65 -6.18 -3.76 18.30
CA ILE A 65 -5.25 -4.39 19.25
C ILE A 65 -5.56 -5.87 19.44
N PHE A 66 -6.77 -6.22 19.85
CA PHE A 66 -7.10 -7.60 20.25
C PHE A 66 -7.83 -8.35 19.15
N LYS A 67 -7.51 -9.62 18.95
CA LYS A 67 -8.23 -10.49 18.01
C LYS A 67 -9.38 -11.19 18.76
N PRO A 68 -10.66 -10.92 18.44
CA PRO A 68 -11.77 -11.59 19.11
C PRO A 68 -11.66 -13.12 19.01
N GLY A 69 -11.89 -13.79 20.13
CA GLY A 69 -11.77 -15.25 20.30
C GLY A 69 -10.37 -15.73 20.74
N ILE A 70 -9.42 -14.82 21.00
CA ILE A 70 -8.09 -15.14 21.52
C ILE A 70 -7.78 -14.13 22.64
N ASP A 71 -7.76 -14.62 23.88
CA ASP A 71 -7.72 -13.74 25.07
C ASP A 71 -6.30 -13.29 25.45
N ASP A 72 -5.27 -13.97 24.94
CA ASP A 72 -3.86 -13.80 25.29
C ASP A 72 -3.00 -13.26 24.13
N LEU A 73 -3.63 -12.74 23.06
CA LEU A 73 -2.93 -12.17 21.90
C LEU A 73 -3.28 -10.68 21.68
N ALA A 74 -2.24 -9.85 21.58
CA ALA A 74 -2.36 -8.43 21.27
C ALA A 74 -1.43 -8.01 20.12
N PHE A 75 -1.94 -7.16 19.23
CA PHE A 75 -1.21 -6.52 18.14
C PHE A 75 -0.92 -5.06 18.54
N ILE A 76 0.36 -4.70 18.61
CA ILE A 76 0.80 -3.36 19.00
C ILE A 76 1.39 -2.63 17.79
N GLY A 77 1.07 -1.34 17.64
CA GLY A 77 1.48 -0.54 16.49
C GLY A 77 0.64 -0.75 15.23
N PHE A 78 -0.42 -1.57 15.30
CA PHE A 78 -1.29 -1.91 14.18
C PHE A 78 -2.38 -0.86 13.92
N ALA A 79 -2.01 0.42 14.00
CA ALA A 79 -2.89 1.54 13.77
C ALA A 79 -2.15 2.65 13.03
N GLN A 80 -2.74 3.13 11.93
CA GLN A 80 -2.32 4.37 11.30
C GLN A 80 -3.21 5.49 11.83
N SER A 81 -2.66 6.33 12.69
CA SER A 81 -3.31 7.58 13.07
C SER A 81 -3.16 8.58 11.93
N VAL A 82 -4.22 9.37 11.70
CA VAL A 82 -4.03 10.67 11.07
C VAL A 82 -3.56 11.63 12.17
N PRO A 83 -2.55 12.49 11.93
CA PRO A 83 -2.29 13.59 12.83
C PRO A 83 -3.58 14.38 13.03
N THR A 84 -3.94 14.69 14.27
CA THR A 84 -4.98 15.67 14.55
C THR A 84 -4.43 17.03 14.10
N LEU A 85 -4.93 17.55 12.98
CA LEU A 85 -4.77 18.97 12.63
C LEU A 85 -5.81 19.79 13.40
#